data_AF-A0A3D5P9G4-F1
#
_entry.id   AF-A0A3D5P9G4-F1
#
_cell.length_a   1.000
_cell.length_b   1.000
_cell.length_c   1.000
_cell.angle_alpha   90.00
_cell.angle_beta   90.00
_cell.angle_gamma   90.00
#
_symmetry.space_group_name_H-M   'P 1'
#
loop_
_entity.id
_entity.type
_entity.pdbx_description
1 polymer ?
#
loop_
_entity_poly.entity_id
_entity_poly.type
_entity_poly.pdbx_seq_one_letter_code
_entity_poly.pdbx_strand_id
1 'polypeptide(L)'
;MRHDGNIMLEQGSLALWFTFPNVWHDIGLFHRADRTFTGLYANILTPPIIDGPIWHTTDLFLDVWQTPEGEILLLDENEFADAKKMGLIDLETANRAWEESQRILSDAALGVWPPNCV
;
A
#
# COMPACT_ATOMS: atom_id res chain seq x y z
N MET A 1 -4.86 10.44 -9.94
CA MET A 1 -3.71 9.59 -10.31
C MET A 1 -4.07 8.74 -11.51
N ARG A 2 -3.13 8.59 -12.44
CA ARG A 2 -3.27 7.72 -13.61
C ARG A 2 -2.02 6.86 -13.75
N HIS A 3 -2.21 5.62 -14.18
CA HIS A 3 -1.14 4.71 -14.56
C HIS A 3 -1.56 4.03 -15.87
N ASP A 4 -0.66 4.02 -16.86
CA ASP A 4 -0.91 3.45 -18.20
C ASP A 4 -2.24 3.85 -18.85
N GLY A 5 -2.61 5.11 -18.71
CA GLY A 5 -3.84 5.68 -19.27
C GLY A 5 -5.10 5.40 -18.44
N ASN A 6 -5.06 4.47 -17.49
CA ASN A 6 -6.16 4.16 -16.59
C ASN A 6 -6.24 5.17 -15.43
N ILE A 7 -7.46 5.55 -15.06
CA ILE A 7 -7.70 6.41 -13.90
C ILE A 7 -7.77 5.52 -12.67
N MET A 8 -6.78 5.64 -11.79
CA MET A 8 -6.75 4.94 -10.50
C MET A 8 -7.57 5.70 -9.46
N LEU A 9 -7.39 7.03 -9.44
CA LEU A 9 -7.97 7.96 -8.47
C LEU A 9 -8.33 9.28 -9.14
N GLU A 10 -9.52 9.77 -8.85
CA GLU A 10 -10.04 11.07 -9.28
C GLU A 10 -10.85 11.74 -8.16
N GLN A 11 -11.20 13.01 -8.34
CA GLN A 11 -12.06 13.69 -7.37
C GLN A 11 -13.40 12.97 -7.24
N GLY A 12 -13.81 12.69 -5.99
CA GLY A 12 -15.03 11.94 -5.70
C GLY A 12 -14.85 10.42 -5.65
N SER A 13 -13.62 9.91 -5.82
CA SER A 13 -13.32 8.50 -5.61
C SER A 13 -13.66 8.06 -4.18
N LEU A 14 -14.08 6.80 -4.05
CA LEU A 14 -14.32 6.16 -2.77
C LEU A 14 -13.15 5.23 -2.44
N ALA A 15 -12.71 5.29 -1.20
CA ALA A 15 -11.71 4.39 -0.65
C ALA A 15 -12.27 3.71 0.61
N LEU A 16 -12.12 2.40 0.70
CA LEU A 16 -12.29 1.65 1.93
C LEU A 16 -10.92 1.22 2.43
N TRP A 17 -10.62 1.50 3.69
CA TRP A 17 -9.30 1.26 4.28
C TRP A 17 -9.35 0.14 5.30
N PHE A 18 -8.44 -0.81 5.19
CA PHE A 18 -8.28 -1.96 6.08
C PHE A 18 -6.93 -1.83 6.79
N THR A 19 -6.97 -1.47 8.07
CA THR A 19 -5.78 -1.34 8.92
C THR A 19 -5.73 -2.51 9.90
N PHE A 20 -4.59 -3.19 9.96
CA PHE A 20 -4.43 -4.43 10.73
C PHE A 20 -3.44 -4.24 11.89
N PRO A 21 -3.75 -4.68 13.12
CA PRO A 21 -2.79 -4.67 14.22
C PRO A 21 -1.56 -5.52 13.89
N ASN A 22 -0.36 -5.01 14.23
CA ASN A 22 0.92 -5.71 14.05
C ASN A 22 1.32 -6.03 12.59
N VAL A 23 0.68 -5.41 11.60
CA VAL A 23 1.00 -5.61 10.17
C VAL A 23 1.71 -4.38 9.63
N TRP A 24 2.70 -4.59 8.77
CA TRP A 24 3.54 -3.54 8.16
C TRP A 24 2.95 -2.91 6.89
N HIS A 25 1.65 -3.10 6.69
CA HIS A 25 0.89 -2.45 5.64
C HIS A 25 -0.57 -2.32 6.05
N ASP A 26 -1.25 -1.36 5.46
CA ASP A 26 -2.71 -1.35 5.37
C ASP A 26 -3.14 -1.54 3.91
N ILE A 27 -4.43 -1.76 3.68
CA ILE A 27 -4.96 -2.00 2.34
C ILE A 27 -6.10 -1.02 2.03
N GLY A 28 -5.98 -0.31 0.92
CA GLY A 28 -7.02 0.52 0.33
C GLY A 28 -7.71 -0.17 -0.83
N LEU A 29 -9.04 -0.25 -0.80
CA LEU A 29 -9.90 -0.68 -1.91
C LEU A 29 -10.50 0.56 -2.58
N PHE A 30 -10.11 0.81 -3.83
CA PHE A 30 -10.42 2.06 -4.53
C PHE A 30 -11.49 1.91 -5.60
N HIS A 31 -12.37 2.91 -5.66
CA HIS A 31 -13.37 3.06 -6.70
C HIS A 31 -13.39 4.50 -7.22
N ARG A 32 -13.66 4.66 -8.52
CA ARG A 32 -13.94 5.96 -9.15
C ARG A 32 -15.21 6.60 -8.59
N ALA A 33 -15.44 7.85 -8.95
CA ALA A 33 -16.65 8.58 -8.54
C ALA A 33 -17.95 7.91 -9.05
N ASP A 34 -17.88 7.21 -10.17
CA ASP A 34 -18.98 6.41 -10.73
C ASP A 34 -19.10 5.00 -10.13
N ARG A 35 -18.30 4.70 -9.09
CA ARG A 35 -18.21 3.40 -8.40
C ARG A 35 -17.57 2.28 -9.21
N THR A 36 -16.88 2.58 -10.30
CA THR A 36 -16.03 1.58 -10.98
C THR A 36 -14.85 1.23 -10.09
N PHE A 37 -14.65 -0.06 -9.79
CA PHE A 37 -13.47 -0.56 -9.05
C PHE A 37 -12.19 -0.28 -9.85
N THR A 38 -11.17 0.28 -9.21
CA THR A 38 -9.91 0.64 -9.87
C THR A 38 -8.72 -0.18 -9.42
N GLY A 39 -8.80 -0.82 -8.26
CA GLY A 39 -7.72 -1.64 -7.75
C GLY A 39 -7.62 -1.65 -6.25
N LEU A 40 -6.64 -2.41 -5.78
CA LEU A 40 -6.20 -2.49 -4.41
C LEU A 40 -4.84 -1.81 -4.28
N TYR A 41 -4.60 -1.23 -3.12
CA TYR A 41 -3.39 -0.52 -2.79
C TYR A 41 -2.93 -1.00 -1.42
N ALA A 42 -1.65 -1.29 -1.26
CA ALA A 42 -1.04 -1.47 0.04
C ALA A 42 -0.08 -0.33 0.32
N ASN A 43 -0.32 0.44 1.39
CA ASN A 43 0.67 1.36 1.92
C ASN A 43 1.62 0.58 2.83
N ILE A 44 2.92 0.59 2.56
CA ILE A 44 3.91 0.02 3.48
C ILE A 44 4.19 1.03 4.60
N LEU A 45 3.91 0.61 5.83
CA LEU A 45 3.92 1.48 7.00
C LEU A 45 4.44 0.76 8.25
N THR A 46 4.78 1.51 9.30
CA THR A 46 5.06 0.91 10.60
C THR A 46 3.78 0.28 11.18
N PRO A 47 3.85 -0.84 11.89
CA PRO A 47 2.66 -1.43 12.48
C PRO A 47 1.88 -0.43 13.35
N PRO A 48 0.57 -0.30 13.15
CA PRO A 48 -0.20 0.74 13.81
C PRO A 48 -0.27 0.49 15.32
N ILE A 49 -0.02 1.54 16.10
CA ILE A 49 -0.29 1.58 17.53
C ILE A 49 -1.71 2.09 17.69
N ILE A 50 -2.64 1.21 18.11
CA ILE A 50 -4.06 1.52 18.24
C ILE A 50 -4.39 1.81 19.71
N ASP A 51 -4.85 3.04 19.99
CA ASP A 51 -5.30 3.52 21.29
C ASP A 51 -6.75 4.02 21.19
N GLY A 52 -7.69 3.10 21.37
CA GLY A 52 -9.12 3.38 21.25
C GLY A 52 -9.49 3.90 19.85
N PRO A 53 -10.06 5.12 19.72
CA PRO A 53 -10.45 5.67 18.43
C PRO A 53 -9.29 6.32 17.65
N ILE A 54 -8.09 6.37 18.24
CA ILE A 54 -6.90 6.99 17.63
C ILE A 54 -5.90 5.88 17.34
N TRP A 55 -5.31 5.89 16.16
CA TRP A 55 -4.15 5.05 15.87
C TRP A 55 -3.05 5.86 15.20
N HIS A 56 -1.81 5.44 15.47
CA HIS A 56 -0.61 6.06 14.96
C HIS A 56 0.18 5.07 14.12
N THR A 57 0.65 5.52 12.98
CA THR A 57 1.56 4.81 12.09
C THR A 57 2.41 5.83 11.33
N THR A 58 3.49 5.37 10.72
CA THR A 58 4.40 6.13 9.88
C THR A 58 4.46 5.47 8.52
N ASP A 59 4.18 6.25 7.48
CA ASP A 59 4.38 5.88 6.08
C ASP A 59 5.86 5.60 5.80
N LEU A 60 6.14 4.51 5.07
CA LEU A 60 7.50 4.08 4.75
C LEU A 60 7.80 4.16 3.25
N PHE A 61 7.13 5.06 2.53
CA PHE A 61 7.34 5.47 1.13
C PHE A 61 7.07 4.42 0.05
N LEU A 62 7.15 3.12 0.37
CA LEU A 62 6.86 2.07 -0.59
C LEU A 62 5.38 1.77 -0.60
N ASP A 63 4.85 1.57 -1.80
CA ASP A 63 3.47 1.19 -2.01
C ASP A 63 3.37 0.04 -3.00
N VAL A 64 2.31 -0.77 -2.88
CA VAL A 64 1.98 -1.79 -3.89
C VAL A 64 0.60 -1.51 -4.45
N TRP A 65 0.45 -1.52 -5.77
CA TRP A 65 -0.84 -1.44 -6.44
C TRP A 65 -1.17 -2.74 -7.16
N GLN A 66 -2.40 -3.20 -7.03
CA GLN A 66 -2.97 -4.28 -7.83
C GLN A 66 -4.13 -3.75 -8.67
N THR A 67 -4.04 -3.94 -9.99
CA THR A 67 -5.11 -3.59 -10.92
C THR A 67 -6.31 -4.54 -10.79
N PRO A 68 -7.49 -4.19 -11.34
CA PRO A 68 -8.65 -5.09 -11.36
C PRO A 68 -8.37 -6.41 -12.08
N GLU A 69 -7.45 -6.40 -13.05
CA GLU A 69 -7.01 -7.57 -13.80
C GLU A 69 -5.97 -8.42 -13.04
N GLY A 70 -5.50 -7.95 -11.89
CA GLY A 70 -4.54 -8.66 -11.02
C GLY A 70 -3.07 -8.35 -11.31
N GLU A 71 -2.77 -7.38 -12.18
CA GLU A 71 -1.40 -6.91 -12.40
C GLU A 71 -0.89 -6.18 -11.16
N ILE A 72 0.35 -6.45 -10.75
CA ILE A 72 0.95 -5.91 -9.53
C ILE A 72 2.10 -4.98 -9.87
N LEU A 73 2.10 -3.82 -9.23
CA LEU A 73 3.08 -2.75 -9.41
C LEU A 73 3.67 -2.38 -8.06
N LEU A 74 4.99 -2.37 -7.97
CA LEU A 74 5.69 -1.68 -6.88
C LEU A 74 5.79 -0.20 -7.25
N LEU A 75 5.41 0.68 -6.34
CA LEU A 75 5.38 2.12 -6.54
C LEU A 75 6.41 2.80 -5.64
N ASP A 76 6.80 4.01 -6.06
CA ASP A 76 7.57 4.98 -5.26
C ASP A 76 8.94 4.50 -4.75
N GLU A 77 9.56 3.56 -5.48
CA GLU A 77 10.92 3.07 -5.23
C GLU A 77 11.97 4.21 -5.19
N ASN A 78 11.75 5.27 -5.99
CA ASN A 78 12.60 6.45 -6.02
C ASN A 78 12.47 7.27 -4.73
N GLU A 79 11.25 7.46 -4.21
CA GLU A 79 11.01 8.18 -2.96
C GLU A 79 11.61 7.44 -1.78
N PHE A 80 11.43 6.11 -1.75
CA PHE A 80 12.07 5.24 -0.77
C PHE A 80 13.61 5.31 -0.84
N ALA A 81 14.18 5.31 -2.04
CA ALA A 81 15.63 5.45 -2.23
C ALA A 81 16.15 6.81 -1.71
N ASP A 82 15.44 7.89 -2.00
CA ASP A 82 15.78 9.24 -1.52
C ASP A 82 15.63 9.34 0.01
N ALA A 83 14.58 8.77 0.60
CA ALA A 83 14.37 8.72 2.04
C ALA A 83 15.53 8.04 2.78
N LYS A 84 16.02 6.90 2.27
CA LYS A 84 17.23 6.23 2.80
C LYS A 84 18.47 7.11 2.68
N LYS A 85 18.68 7.74 1.52
CA LYS A 85 19.85 8.59 1.27
C LYS A 85 19.87 9.83 2.16
N MET A 86 18.69 10.39 2.44
CA MET A 86 18.50 11.55 3.31
C MET A 86 18.48 11.18 4.80
N GLY A 87 18.47 9.89 5.14
CA GLY A 87 18.40 9.42 6.53
C GLY A 87 17.05 9.68 7.20
N LEU A 88 15.97 9.76 6.42
CA LEU A 88 14.60 9.92 6.93
C LEU A 88 14.05 8.63 7.52
N ILE A 89 14.61 7.49 7.11
CA ILE A 89 14.35 6.16 7.65
C ILE A 89 15.68 5.48 7.96
N ASP A 90 15.73 4.76 9.08
CA ASP A 90 16.91 3.96 9.42
C ASP A 90 16.99 2.68 8.56
N LEU A 91 18.15 2.02 8.58
CA LEU A 91 18.41 0.84 7.77
C LEU A 91 17.50 -0.36 8.13
N GLU A 92 17.18 -0.54 9.41
CA GLU A 92 16.38 -1.67 9.88
C GLU A 92 14.92 -1.50 9.43
N THR A 93 14.36 -0.31 9.63
CA THR A 93 13.04 0.08 9.18
C THR A 93 12.93 -0.01 7.65
N ALA A 94 13.93 0.48 6.93
CA ALA A 94 13.97 0.37 5.47
C ALA A 94 13.99 -1.10 5.00
N ASN A 95 14.80 -1.96 5.63
CA ASN A 95 14.82 -3.38 5.28
C ASN A 95 13.46 -4.04 5.54
N ARG A 96 12.80 -3.72 6.66
CA ARG A 96 11.46 -4.25 6.94
C ARG A 96 10.40 -3.77 5.96
N ALA A 97 10.44 -2.52 5.53
CA ALA A 97 9.54 -2.00 4.50
C ALA A 97 9.73 -2.73 3.16
N TRP A 98 10.99 -2.94 2.75
CA TRP A 98 11.30 -3.69 1.53
C TRP A 98 10.86 -5.15 1.63
N GLU A 99 11.16 -5.83 2.73
CA GLU A 99 10.75 -7.23 2.94
C GLU A 99 9.23 -7.40 2.88
N GLU A 100 8.47 -6.44 3.43
CA GLU A 100 7.01 -6.48 3.37
C GLU A 100 6.49 -6.26 1.95
N SER A 101 7.05 -5.32 1.19
CA SER A 101 6.65 -5.12 -0.20
C SER A 101 6.94 -6.37 -1.06
N GLN A 102 8.11 -6.99 -0.88
CA GLN A 102 8.45 -8.24 -1.56
C GLN A 102 7.51 -9.40 -1.18
N ARG A 103 7.10 -9.46 0.09
CA ARG A 103 6.13 -10.46 0.54
C ARG A 103 4.79 -10.28 -0.18
N ILE A 104 4.27 -9.05 -0.25
CA ILE A 104 3.02 -8.76 -0.95
C ILE A 104 3.12 -9.11 -2.43
N LEU A 105 4.22 -8.74 -3.10
CA LEU A 105 4.45 -9.08 -4.51
C LEU A 105 4.43 -10.61 -4.74
N SER A 106 5.09 -11.36 -3.86
CA SER A 106 5.11 -12.83 -3.89
C SER A 106 3.72 -13.42 -3.65
N ASP A 107 3.01 -12.94 -2.62
CA ASP A 107 1.67 -13.44 -2.26
C ASP A 107 0.64 -13.13 -3.36
N ALA A 108 0.73 -11.96 -3.98
CA ALA A 108 -0.13 -11.59 -5.09
C ALA A 108 0.15 -12.44 -6.35
N ALA A 109 1.42 -12.74 -6.66
CA ALA A 109 1.77 -13.64 -7.74
C ALA A 109 1.26 -15.08 -7.53
N LEU A 110 1.06 -15.48 -6.27
CA LEU A 110 0.47 -16.77 -5.89
C LEU A 110 -1.06 -16.73 -5.78
N GLY A 111 -1.70 -15.56 -5.96
CA GLY A 111 -3.15 -15.38 -5.86
C GLY A 111 -3.69 -15.50 -4.43
N VAL A 112 -2.84 -15.28 -3.41
CA VAL A 112 -3.23 -15.33 -1.98
C VAL A 112 -3.30 -13.94 -1.32
N TRP A 113 -3.01 -12.89 -2.09
CA TRP A 113 -3.21 -11.49 -1.70
C TRP A 113 -4.26 -10.83 -2.62
N PRO A 114 -5.18 -10.01 -2.09
CA PRO A 114 -5.32 -9.61 -0.68
C PRO A 114 -5.87 -10.76 0.19
N PRO A 115 -5.77 -10.65 1.53
CA PRO A 115 -6.38 -11.64 2.43
C PRO A 115 -7.92 -11.57 2.36
N ASN A 116 -8.60 -12.69 2.65
CA ASN A 116 -10.07 -12.85 2.55
C ASN A 116 -10.91 -11.87 3.40
N CYS A 117 -10.30 -11.12 4.32
CA CYS A 117 -10.97 -10.11 5.13
C CYS A 117 -11.08 -8.75 4.45
N VAL A 118 -10.50 -8.60 3.24
CA VAL A 118 -10.57 -7.43 2.36
C VAL A 118 -11.68 -7.61 1.34
#